data_AF-A0A959MEA2-F1
#
_entry.id   AF-A0A959MEA2-F1
#
_cell.length_a   1.000
_cell.length_b   1.000
_cell.length_c   1.000
_cell.angle_alpha   90.00
_cell.angle_beta   90.00
_cell.angle_gamma   90.00
#
_symmetry.space_group_name_H-M   'P 1'
#
loop_
_entity.id
_entity.type
_entity.pdbx_description
1 polymer ?
#
loop_
_entity_poly.entity_id
_entity_poly.type
_entity_poly.pdbx_seq_one_letter_code
_entity_poly.pdbx_strand_id
1 'polypeptide(L)'
;MAEAHITKKKYWQVFALLMVLLFLTVFVAYMHIDPWWAIIVAMTIAIIKAVLVILYFMHVRYNSKLTWLFVISGFFWLLIMIGITLTDYKTRSWDPVGYTETPTTFSSPSKLPANMFPQNEPGAAKQGEGAEHSEDAGHE
;
A
#
# COMPACT_ATOMS: atom_id res chain seq x y z
N MET A 1 15.55 53.92 -1.89
CA MET A 1 15.25 52.49 -2.12
C MET A 1 15.33 51.82 -0.75
N ALA A 2 14.21 51.74 -0.03
CA ALA A 2 14.21 51.17 1.32
C ALA A 2 14.16 49.65 1.21
N GLU A 3 15.29 48.98 1.41
CA GLU A 3 15.35 47.53 1.58
C GLU A 3 14.55 47.17 2.84
N ALA A 4 13.38 46.56 2.63
CA ALA A 4 12.66 45.89 3.69
C ALA A 4 13.53 44.76 4.21
N HIS A 5 14.18 44.98 5.35
CA HIS A 5 15.00 44.01 6.04
C HIS A 5 14.09 42.92 6.62
N ILE A 6 13.62 42.00 5.77
CA ILE A 6 12.73 40.89 6.14
C ILE A 6 13.42 40.12 7.26
N THR A 7 12.73 40.06 8.40
CA THR A 7 13.24 39.58 9.68
C THR A 7 13.64 38.09 9.61
N LYS A 8 14.90 37.83 9.24
CA LYS A 8 15.56 36.50 9.20
C LYS A 8 15.29 35.66 10.46
N LYS A 9 15.10 36.33 11.60
CA LYS A 9 14.77 35.75 12.90
C LYS A 9 13.50 34.89 12.90
N LYS A 10 12.44 35.28 12.19
CA LYS A 10 11.16 34.52 12.17
C LYS A 10 11.32 33.17 11.48
N TYR A 11 11.99 33.13 10.33
CA TYR A 11 12.24 31.87 9.61
C TYR A 11 13.08 30.89 10.45
N TRP A 12 14.09 31.40 11.15
CA TRP A 12 14.92 30.60 12.05
C TRP A 12 14.16 30.06 13.27
N GLN A 13 13.24 30.85 13.85
CA GLN A 13 12.38 30.37 14.95
C GLN A 13 11.45 29.24 14.49
N VAL A 14 10.83 29.38 13.33
CA VAL A 14 9.94 28.35 12.77
C VAL A 14 10.74 27.09 12.40
N PHE A 15 11.92 27.26 11.81
CA PHE A 15 12.84 26.16 11.50
C PHE A 15 13.22 25.37 12.77
N ALA A 16 13.62 26.07 13.84
CA ALA A 16 13.93 25.43 15.12
C ALA A 16 12.72 24.69 15.70
N LEU A 17 11.52 25.28 15.63
CA LEU A 17 10.29 24.64 16.10
C LEU A 17 9.97 23.36 15.31
N LEU A 18 10.14 23.37 13.99
CA LEU A 18 9.97 22.18 13.15
C LEU A 18 11.01 21.10 13.43
N MET A 19 12.26 21.48 13.72
CA MET A 19 13.30 20.54 14.13
C MET A 19 12.94 19.87 15.45
N VAL A 20 12.45 20.62 16.45
CA VAL A 20 11.98 20.04 17.71
C VAL A 20 10.84 19.04 17.50
N LEU A 21 9.83 19.41 16.69
CA LEU A 21 8.74 18.48 16.36
C LEU A 21 9.22 17.24 15.61
N LEU A 22 10.23 17.36 14.75
CA LEU A 22 10.84 16.23 14.06
C LEU A 22 11.53 15.29 15.05
N PHE A 23 12.38 15.82 15.92
CA PHE A 23 13.04 15.02 16.95
C PHE A 23 12.03 14.34 17.86
N LEU A 24 10.94 15.02 18.22
CA LEU A 24 9.85 14.44 18.99
C LEU A 24 9.20 13.25 18.27
N THR A 25 8.92 13.36 16.96
CA THR A 25 8.35 12.22 16.19
C THR A 25 9.29 11.03 16.13
N VAL A 26 10.60 11.29 15.96
CA VAL A 26 11.62 10.24 15.91
C VAL A 26 11.76 9.58 17.28
N PHE A 27 11.75 10.36 18.36
CA PHE A 27 11.81 9.85 19.73
C PHE A 27 10.61 8.96 20.06
N VAL A 28 9.40 9.39 19.69
CA VAL A 28 8.18 8.59 19.86
C VAL A 28 8.25 7.28 19.07
N ALA A 29 8.87 7.28 17.89
CA ALA A 29 9.05 6.06 17.10
C ALA A 29 10.01 5.04 17.74
N TYR A 30 10.94 5.47 18.59
CA TYR A 30 11.83 4.58 19.33
C TYR A 30 11.25 4.09 20.67
N MET A 31 10.16 4.71 21.14
CA MET A 31 9.46 4.20 22.32
C MET A 31 8.69 2.92 21.96
N HIS A 32 8.87 1.88 22.75
CA HIS A 32 8.07 0.65 22.64
C HIS A 32 6.70 0.89 23.30
N ILE A 33 5.83 1.58 22.56
CA ILE A 33 4.44 1.84 22.92
C ILE A 33 3.52 0.88 22.18
N ASP A 34 2.38 0.57 22.80
CA ASP A 34 1.32 -0.22 22.17
C ASP A 34 0.95 0.36 20.79
N PRO A 35 0.83 -0.48 19.73
CA PRO A 35 0.64 -0.01 18.35
C PRO A 35 -0.55 0.93 18.16
N TRP A 36 -1.64 0.70 18.90
CA TRP A 36 -2.85 1.52 18.87
C TRP A 36 -2.63 2.93 19.42
N TRP A 37 -1.83 3.06 20.49
CA TRP A 37 -1.52 4.36 21.07
C TRP A 37 -0.44 5.08 20.25
N ALA A 38 0.52 4.33 19.71
CA ALA A 38 1.56 4.86 18.83
C ALA A 38 0.97 5.52 17.57
N ILE A 39 -0.03 4.90 16.93
CA ILE A 39 -0.64 5.48 15.71
C ILE A 39 -1.36 6.80 16.02
N ILE A 40 -2.09 6.88 17.14
CA ILE A 40 -2.83 8.08 17.53
C ILE A 40 -1.85 9.22 17.81
N VAL A 41 -0.83 8.96 18.62
CA VAL A 41 0.19 9.97 18.98
C VAL A 41 0.94 10.44 17.73
N ALA A 42 1.38 9.51 16.87
CA ALA A 42 2.07 9.85 15.63
C ALA A 42 1.21 10.71 14.70
N MET A 43 -0.08 10.37 14.55
CA MET A 43 -1.03 11.14 13.75
C MET A 43 -1.25 12.55 14.32
N THR A 44 -1.40 12.68 15.64
CA THR A 44 -1.57 13.99 16.28
C THR A 44 -0.35 14.89 16.06
N ILE A 45 0.86 14.37 16.26
CA ILE A 45 2.09 15.15 16.05
C ILE A 45 2.23 15.52 14.57
N ALA A 46 1.89 14.61 13.65
CA ALA A 46 1.92 14.88 12.21
C ALA A 46 0.97 16.02 11.81
N ILE A 47 -0.26 16.05 12.35
CA ILE A 47 -1.23 17.13 12.08
C ILE A 47 -0.71 18.47 12.59
N ILE A 48 -0.19 18.51 13.83
CA ILE A 48 0.36 19.75 14.41
C ILE A 48 1.52 20.26 13.54
N LYS A 49 2.42 19.37 13.12
CA LYS A 49 3.54 19.72 12.23
C LYS A 49 3.04 20.29 10.90
N ALA A 50 2.04 19.66 10.27
CA ALA A 50 1.47 20.12 9.01
C ALA A 50 0.86 21.52 9.13
N VAL A 51 0.09 21.78 10.20
CA VAL A 51 -0.51 23.09 10.48
C VAL A 51 0.56 24.16 10.66
N LEU A 52 1.62 23.89 11.42
CA LEU A 52 2.74 24.82 11.59
C LEU A 52 3.44 25.14 10.26
N VAL A 53 3.68 24.13 9.41
CA VAL A 53 4.27 24.33 8.08
C VAL A 53 3.39 25.25 7.23
N ILE A 54 2.07 25.02 7.20
CA ILE A 54 1.15 25.83 6.39
C ILE A 54 1.06 27.27 6.91
N LEU A 55 0.93 27.48 8.22
CA LEU A 55 0.80 28.83 8.77
C LEU A 55 2.07 29.67 8.57
N TYR A 56 3.25 29.08 8.78
CA TYR A 56 4.50 29.81 8.86
C TYR A 56 5.41 29.66 7.63
N PHE A 57 5.61 28.45 7.10
CA PHE A 57 6.46 28.24 5.93
C PHE A 57 5.77 28.69 4.64
N MET A 58 4.48 28.40 4.47
CA MET A 58 3.71 28.89 3.33
C MET A 58 3.25 30.35 3.47
N HIS A 59 3.67 31.07 4.53
CA HIS A 59 3.32 32.48 4.78
C HIS A 59 1.80 32.77 4.74
N VAL A 60 0.95 31.77 4.92
CA VAL A 60 -0.52 31.89 4.79
C VAL A 60 -1.07 32.91 5.78
N ARG A 61 -0.47 33.02 6.99
CA ARG A 61 -0.90 33.97 8.01
C ARG A 61 -0.60 35.44 7.68
N TYR A 62 0.40 35.69 6.83
CA TYR A 62 0.89 37.02 6.48
C TYR A 62 0.52 37.46 5.06
N ASN A 63 0.12 36.53 4.20
CA ASN A 63 -0.31 36.77 2.83
C ASN A 63 -1.79 37.20 2.73
N SER A 64 -2.20 37.61 1.53
CA SER A 64 -3.55 38.11 1.25
C SER A 64 -4.62 37.04 1.46
N LYS A 65 -5.87 37.47 1.67
CA LYS A 65 -7.04 36.58 1.84
C LYS A 65 -7.24 35.62 0.65
N LEU A 66 -6.72 35.97 -0.51
CA LEU A 66 -6.76 35.12 -1.70
C LEU A 66 -5.95 33.82 -1.50
N THR A 67 -4.77 33.87 -0.87
CA THR A 67 -3.97 32.68 -0.55
C THR A 67 -4.70 31.75 0.42
N TRP A 68 -5.45 32.29 1.37
CA TRP A 68 -6.21 31.50 2.34
C TRP A 68 -7.34 30.69 1.68
N LEU A 69 -8.02 31.28 0.68
CA LEU A 69 -9.05 30.60 -0.12
C LEU A 69 -8.48 29.39 -0.88
N PHE A 70 -7.33 29.54 -1.53
CA PHE A 70 -6.69 28.43 -2.25
C PHE A 70 -6.24 27.31 -1.32
N VAL A 71 -5.69 27.63 -0.15
CA VAL A 71 -5.27 26.62 0.85
C VAL A 71 -6.46 25.82 1.34
N ILE A 72 -7.58 26.48 1.69
CA ILE A 72 -8.79 25.79 2.14
C ILE A 72 -9.39 24.96 1.01
N SER A 73 -9.48 25.53 -0.20
CA SER A 73 -9.99 24.82 -1.37
C SER A 73 -9.17 23.56 -1.66
N GLY A 74 -7.84 23.64 -1.57
CA GLY A 74 -6.95 22.48 -1.73
C GLY A 74 -7.16 21.41 -0.66
N PHE A 75 -7.30 21.79 0.61
CA PHE A 75 -7.59 20.84 1.69
C PHE A 75 -8.98 20.22 1.56
N PHE A 76 -9.98 21.02 1.20
CA PHE A 76 -11.33 20.53 0.95
C PHE A 76 -11.36 19.52 -0.20
N TRP A 77 -10.68 19.84 -1.30
CA TRP A 77 -10.52 18.94 -2.43
C TRP A 77 -9.77 17.65 -2.05
N LEU A 78 -8.69 17.75 -1.29
CA LEU A 78 -7.93 16.60 -0.79
C LEU A 78 -8.80 15.68 0.07
N LEU A 79 -9.61 16.24 0.97
CA LEU A 79 -10.51 15.46 1.82
C LEU A 79 -11.55 14.68 1.00
N ILE A 80 -12.07 15.28 -0.08
CA ILE A 80 -12.97 14.59 -1.01
C ILE A 80 -12.25 13.41 -1.68
N MET A 81 -11.05 13.63 -2.21
CA MET A 81 -10.25 12.58 -2.85
C MET A 81 -9.97 11.42 -1.87
N ILE A 82 -9.52 11.72 -0.65
CA ILE A 82 -9.29 10.70 0.38
C ILE A 82 -10.58 9.94 0.69
N GLY A 83 -11.72 10.64 0.83
CA GLY A 83 -13.01 10.02 1.10
C GLY A 83 -13.46 9.06 -0.01
N ILE A 84 -13.33 9.48 -1.27
CA ILE A 84 -13.66 8.64 -2.44
C ILE A 84 -12.74 7.43 -2.49
N THR A 85 -11.43 7.61 -2.33
CA THR A 85 -10.45 6.52 -2.34
C THR A 85 -10.72 5.51 -1.22
N LEU A 86 -10.94 5.96 0.02
CA LEU A 86 -11.27 5.05 1.13
C LEU A 86 -12.58 4.32 0.90
N THR A 87 -13.56 4.96 0.26
CA THR A 87 -14.82 4.32 -0.13
C THR A 87 -14.57 3.24 -1.18
N ASP A 88 -13.77 3.50 -2.22
CA ASP A 88 -13.36 2.51 -3.23
C ASP A 88 -12.72 1.28 -2.57
N TYR A 89 -11.74 1.50 -1.68
CA TYR A 89 -11.09 0.42 -0.93
C TYR A 89 -12.06 -0.39 -0.08
N LYS A 90 -13.03 0.25 0.59
CA LYS A 90 -14.03 -0.45 1.40
C LYS A 90 -15.03 -1.23 0.55
N THR A 91 -15.36 -0.74 -0.65
CA THR A 91 -16.31 -1.40 -1.55
C THR A 91 -15.69 -2.54 -2.35
N ARG A 92 -14.35 -2.62 -2.43
CA ARG A 92 -13.68 -3.78 -3.02
C ARG A 92 -13.87 -5.00 -2.11
N SER A 93 -14.75 -5.91 -2.51
CA SER A 93 -14.64 -7.28 -2.03
C SER A 93 -13.34 -7.85 -2.59
N TRP A 94 -12.44 -8.27 -1.70
CA TRP A 94 -11.31 -9.11 -2.09
C TRP A 94 -11.84 -10.52 -2.32
N ASP A 95 -12.69 -10.67 -3.34
CA ASP A 95 -13.03 -11.98 -3.86
C ASP A 95 -11.83 -12.43 -4.69
N PRO A 96 -11.18 -13.56 -4.39
CA PRO A 96 -10.22 -14.15 -5.31
C PRO A 96 -10.98 -14.50 -6.59
N VAL A 97 -10.95 -13.60 -7.57
CA VAL A 97 -11.44 -13.84 -8.92
C VAL A 97 -10.70 -15.06 -9.47
N GLY A 98 -11.37 -16.22 -9.42
CA GLY A 98 -11.12 -17.34 -10.33
C GLY A 98 -9.77 -18.05 -10.25
N TYR A 99 -9.15 -18.18 -9.07
CA TYR A 99 -8.12 -19.21 -8.83
C TYR A 99 -8.45 -20.10 -7.62
N THR A 100 -9.73 -20.37 -7.38
CA THR A 100 -10.12 -21.60 -6.67
C THR A 100 -9.80 -22.86 -7.48
N GLU A 101 -9.21 -22.72 -8.65
CA GLU A 101 -8.22 -23.67 -9.12
C GLU A 101 -6.90 -23.31 -8.41
N THR A 102 -6.66 -23.80 -7.20
CA THR A 102 -5.25 -23.95 -6.81
C THR A 102 -4.59 -24.78 -7.91
N PRO A 103 -3.59 -24.29 -8.66
CA PRO A 103 -2.77 -25.18 -9.44
C PRO A 103 -1.83 -25.91 -8.47
N THR A 104 -2.39 -26.67 -7.52
CA THR A 104 -1.70 -27.87 -6.99
C THR A 104 -1.50 -28.88 -8.10
N THR A 105 -2.19 -28.70 -9.22
CA THR A 105 -1.87 -29.30 -10.49
C THR A 105 -1.45 -28.18 -11.44
N PHE A 106 -0.14 -27.88 -11.53
CA PHE A 106 0.45 -27.66 -12.86
C PHE A 106 -0.18 -28.73 -13.72
N SER A 107 -0.98 -28.35 -14.71
CA SER A 107 -1.72 -29.27 -15.59
C SER A 107 -0.83 -30.48 -15.84
N SER A 108 -1.06 -31.57 -15.10
CA SER A 108 -0.27 -32.77 -15.35
C SER A 108 -0.62 -33.09 -16.78
N PRO A 109 0.35 -33.20 -17.69
CA PRO A 109 0.07 -33.39 -19.11
C PRO A 109 -0.80 -34.61 -19.38
N SER A 110 -1.02 -35.47 -18.38
CA SER A 110 -1.96 -36.59 -18.38
C SER A 110 -3.44 -36.23 -18.58
N LYS A 111 -3.87 -34.98 -18.33
CA LYS A 111 -5.25 -34.52 -18.64
C LYS A 111 -5.37 -33.72 -19.94
N LEU A 112 -4.27 -33.57 -20.67
CA LEU A 112 -4.35 -33.15 -22.06
C LEU A 112 -4.82 -34.37 -22.87
N PRO A 113 -5.83 -34.23 -23.73
CA PRO A 113 -6.31 -35.37 -24.48
C PRO A 113 -5.17 -35.86 -25.38
N ALA A 114 -4.93 -37.17 -25.44
CA ALA A 114 -3.75 -37.77 -26.07
C ALA A 114 -3.64 -37.47 -27.60
N ASN A 115 -4.70 -36.92 -28.18
CA ASN A 115 -4.76 -36.45 -29.57
C ASN A 115 -4.32 -34.98 -29.74
N MET A 116 -4.04 -34.25 -28.66
CA MET A 116 -3.48 -32.90 -28.69
C MET A 116 -1.97 -32.89 -28.93
N PHE A 117 -1.31 -34.01 -28.62
CA PHE A 117 0.09 -34.24 -28.99
C PHE A 117 0.15 -34.95 -30.35
N PRO A 118 0.95 -34.47 -31.30
CA PRO A 118 1.17 -35.18 -32.55
C PRO A 118 1.82 -36.53 -32.24
N GLN A 119 1.15 -37.64 -32.55
CA GLN A 119 1.59 -39.01 -32.22
C GLN A 119 2.88 -39.48 -32.93
N ASN A 120 3.56 -38.61 -33.67
CA ASN A 120 4.79 -38.93 -34.41
C ASN A 120 6.08 -38.56 -33.66
N GLU A 121 6.01 -38.32 -32.35
CA GLU A 121 7.19 -38.14 -31.51
C GLU A 121 7.96 -39.47 -31.33
N PRO A 122 9.25 -39.55 -31.69
CA PRO A 122 10.05 -40.80 -31.65
C PRO A 122 10.36 -41.34 -30.23
N GLY A 123 9.62 -40.90 -29.20
CA GLY A 123 9.70 -41.39 -27.82
C GLY A 123 8.38 -41.92 -27.25
N ALA A 124 7.27 -41.89 -28.01
CA ALA A 124 5.94 -42.29 -27.53
C ALA A 124 5.67 -43.81 -27.62
N ALA A 125 6.70 -44.64 -27.40
CA ALA A 125 6.59 -46.09 -27.48
C ALA A 125 6.65 -46.73 -26.08
N LYS A 126 5.62 -47.54 -25.78
CA LYS A 126 5.57 -48.62 -24.77
C LYS A 126 5.31 -48.21 -23.31
N GLN A 127 4.08 -47.78 -22.99
CA GLN A 127 3.56 -47.85 -21.62
C GLN A 127 2.13 -48.38 -21.65
N GLY A 128 1.96 -49.69 -21.90
CA GLY A 128 0.63 -50.30 -22.00
C GLY A 128 0.64 -51.81 -22.18
N GLU A 129 1.69 -52.51 -21.74
CA GLU A 129 1.82 -53.96 -21.90
C GLU A 129 2.50 -54.50 -20.63
N GLY A 130 1.73 -54.86 -19.61
CA GLY A 130 2.31 -55.39 -18.38
C GLY A 130 1.44 -55.49 -17.12
N ALA A 131 0.12 -55.31 -17.17
CA ALA A 131 -0.73 -55.43 -15.97
C ALA A 131 -2.01 -56.23 -16.21
N GLU A 132 -1.92 -57.28 -17.02
CA GLU A 132 -3.00 -58.25 -17.23
C GLU A 132 -2.48 -59.67 -16.98
N HIS A 133 -2.03 -59.95 -15.75
CA HIS A 133 -1.87 -61.31 -15.26
C HIS A 133 -1.71 -61.27 -13.75
N SER A 134 -2.39 -62.19 -13.04
CA SER A 134 -2.28 -62.51 -11.61
C SER A 134 -3.30 -61.89 -10.63
N GLU A 135 -4.58 -62.12 -10.87
CA GLU A 135 -5.59 -62.25 -9.79
C GLU A 135 -6.51 -63.46 -10.07
N ASP A 136 -5.92 -64.66 -10.00
CA ASP A 136 -6.65 -65.89 -9.65
C ASP A 136 -5.68 -66.86 -8.94
N ALA A 137 -5.70 -66.84 -7.61
CA ALA A 137 -5.19 -67.90 -6.74
C ALA A 137 -5.70 -67.63 -5.31
N GLY A 138 -6.77 -68.32 -4.94
CA GLY A 138 -7.48 -68.13 -3.68
C GLY A 138 -6.72 -68.58 -2.43
N HIS A 139 -7.31 -68.29 -1.27
CA HIS A 139 -7.11 -69.02 -0.02
C HIS A 139 -8.32 -68.80 0.90
N GLU A 140 -8.99 -69.93 1.20
CA GLU A 140 -9.72 -70.33 2.43
C GLU A 140 -11.01 -69.60 2.86
#